data_AF-A0A7Z8PEQ7-F1
#
_entry.id   AF-A0A7Z8PEQ7-F1
#
_cell.length_a   1.000
_cell.length_b   1.000
_cell.length_c   1.000
_cell.angle_alpha   90.00
_cell.angle_beta   90.00
_cell.angle_gamma   90.00
#
_symmetry.space_group_name_H-M   'P 1'
#
loop_
_entity.id
_entity.type
_entity.pdbx_description
1 polymer ?
#
loop_
_entity_poly.entity_id
_entity_poly.type
_entity_poly.pdbx_seq_one_letter_code
_entity_poly.pdbx_strand_id
1 'polypeptide(L)'
;MQDKDEVAQAVIEIIAEQAMIDRADISRDNTLSDLGLDSLGLVECIFGIEERFGITVPFNANTPDQPEFDISSVGAIISEVEKLVARQAA
;
A
#
# COMPACT_ATOMS: atom_id res chain seq x y z
N MET A 1 7.45 -11.52 14.84
CA MET A 1 6.22 -11.50 14.02
C MET A 1 5.82 -10.05 13.98
N GLN A 2 5.87 -9.40 12.82
CA GLN A 2 5.43 -7.99 12.74
C GLN A 2 3.98 -7.92 13.16
N ASP A 3 3.65 -7.00 14.06
CA ASP A 3 2.28 -6.79 14.49
C ASP A 3 1.48 -6.15 13.35
N LYS A 4 0.22 -6.58 13.18
CA LYS A 4 -0.70 -6.06 12.13
C LYS A 4 -0.81 -4.53 12.16
N ASP A 5 -0.77 -3.96 13.36
CA ASP A 5 -0.78 -2.52 13.57
C ASP A 5 0.48 -1.83 13.02
N GLU A 6 1.66 -2.45 13.13
CA GLU A 6 2.91 -1.92 12.57
C GLU A 6 2.89 -1.91 11.05
N VAL A 7 2.33 -2.97 10.42
CA VAL A 7 2.17 -3.03 8.96
C VAL A 7 1.26 -1.90 8.49
N ALA A 8 0.11 -1.71 9.14
CA ALA A 8 -0.82 -0.64 8.79
C ALA A 8 -0.18 0.74 8.91
N GLN A 9 0.54 1.01 10.00
CA GLN A 9 1.21 2.30 10.22
C GLN A 9 2.28 2.57 9.18
N ALA A 10 3.13 1.58 8.87
CA ALA A 10 4.17 1.74 7.87
C ALA A 10 3.62 1.92 6.45
N VAL A 11 2.53 1.22 6.09
CA VAL A 11 1.86 1.46 4.79
C VAL A 11 1.28 2.88 4.72
N ILE A 12 0.64 3.36 5.78
CA ILE A 12 0.10 4.73 5.83
C ILE A 12 1.23 5.77 5.72
N GLU A 13 2.37 5.53 6.38
CA GLU A 13 3.55 6.39 6.31
C GLU A 13 4.06 6.51 4.87
N ILE A 14 4.25 5.38 4.18
CA ILE A 14 4.70 5.36 2.77
C ILE A 14 3.73 6.14 1.88
N ILE A 15 2.42 5.89 2.03
CA ILE A 15 1.39 6.57 1.23
C ILE A 15 1.40 8.08 1.52
N ALA A 16 1.54 8.49 2.78
CA ALA A 16 1.63 9.90 3.17
C ALA A 16 2.85 10.61 2.57
N GLU A 17 4.00 9.95 2.59
CA GLU A 17 5.24 10.48 1.99
C GLU A 17 5.08 10.69 0.49
N GLN A 18 4.52 9.71 -0.24
CA GLN A 18 4.30 9.83 -1.68
C GLN A 18 3.21 10.85 -2.04
N ALA A 19 2.16 10.96 -1.22
CA ALA A 19 1.08 11.92 -1.40
C ALA A 19 1.45 13.34 -0.93
N MET A 20 2.57 13.51 -0.22
CA MET A 20 3.00 14.76 0.42
C MET A 20 1.94 15.36 1.36
N ILE A 21 1.27 14.50 2.14
CA ILE A 21 0.25 14.88 3.14
C ILE A 21 0.61 14.33 4.52
N ASP A 22 -0.12 14.76 5.56
CA ASP A 22 0.03 14.18 6.89
C ASP A 22 -0.69 12.83 6.96
N ARG A 23 -0.09 11.85 7.66
CA ARG A 23 -0.74 10.57 7.97
C ARG A 23 -2.08 10.73 8.69
N ALA A 24 -2.28 11.82 9.42
CA ALA A 24 -3.53 12.16 10.10
C ALA A 24 -4.67 12.49 9.13
N ASP A 25 -4.35 12.92 7.90
CA ASP A 25 -5.32 13.16 6.82
C ASP A 25 -5.66 11.87 6.04
N ILE A 26 -5.04 10.72 6.39
CA ILE A 26 -5.28 9.44 5.73
C ILE A 26 -6.21 8.55 6.57
N SER A 27 -7.34 8.20 5.98
CA SER A 27 -8.28 7.17 6.41
C SER A 27 -8.16 5.91 5.54
N ARG A 28 -8.54 4.77 6.12
CA ARG A 28 -8.57 3.47 5.41
C ARG A 28 -9.58 3.44 4.27
N ASP A 29 -10.59 4.31 4.33
CA ASP A 29 -11.61 4.45 3.28
C ASP A 29 -11.15 5.34 2.11
N ASN A 30 -10.04 6.09 2.24
CA ASN A 30 -9.56 6.91 1.14
C ASN A 30 -9.08 6.03 -0.01
N THR A 31 -9.33 6.50 -1.23
CA THR A 31 -8.73 5.95 -2.44
C THR A 31 -7.41 6.68 -2.72
N LEU A 32 -6.51 6.07 -3.48
CA LEU A 32 -5.25 6.73 -3.83
C LEU A 32 -5.48 8.05 -4.59
N SER A 33 -6.48 8.10 -5.46
CA SER A 33 -6.86 9.34 -6.16
C SER A 33 -7.41 10.41 -5.23
N ASP A 34 -8.11 10.04 -4.15
CA ASP A 34 -8.59 10.99 -3.13
C ASP A 34 -7.43 11.64 -2.37
N LEU A 35 -6.33 10.89 -2.20
CA LEU A 35 -5.08 11.38 -1.61
C LEU A 35 -4.19 12.14 -2.61
N GLY A 36 -4.63 12.31 -3.86
CA GLY A 36 -3.87 12.99 -4.90
C GLY A 36 -2.72 12.17 -5.50
N LEU A 37 -2.73 10.85 -5.33
CA LEU A 37 -1.75 9.95 -5.94
C LEU A 37 -2.14 9.59 -7.37
N ASP A 38 -1.27 9.96 -8.31
CA ASP A 38 -1.33 9.55 -9.70
C ASP A 38 -0.72 8.14 -9.92
N SER A 39 -0.78 7.64 -11.15
CA SER A 39 -0.19 6.34 -11.51
C SER A 39 1.31 6.21 -11.20
N LEU A 40 2.07 7.32 -11.25
CA LEU A 40 3.47 7.32 -10.84
C LEU A 40 3.62 7.19 -9.32
N GLY A 41 2.85 7.96 -8.55
CA GLY A 41 2.85 7.88 -7.09
C GLY A 41 2.43 6.51 -6.58
N LEU A 42 1.50 5.84 -7.28
CA LEU A 42 1.16 4.44 -7.01
C LEU A 42 2.36 3.51 -7.19
N VAL A 43 3.10 3.62 -8.30
CA VAL A 43 4.29 2.77 -8.53
C VAL A 43 5.34 3.00 -7.45
N GLU A 44 5.60 4.25 -7.07
CA GLU A 44 6.54 4.59 -5.98
C GLU A 44 6.06 4.07 -4.62
N CYS A 45 4.76 4.16 -4.33
CA CYS A 45 4.16 3.56 -3.11
C CYS A 45 4.40 2.05 -3.06
N ILE A 46 4.16 1.35 -4.18
CA ILE A 46 4.36 -0.10 -4.26
C ILE A 46 5.84 -0.43 -4.03
N PHE A 47 6.75 0.30 -4.66
CA PHE A 47 8.19 0.11 -4.49
C PHE A 47 8.62 0.35 -3.04
N GLY A 48 8.14 1.42 -2.41
CA GLY A 48 8.41 1.71 -1.00
C GLY A 48 7.88 0.62 -0.06
N ILE A 49 6.72 0.04 -0.35
CA ILE A 49 6.17 -1.11 0.39
C ILE A 49 7.07 -2.35 0.23
N GLU A 50 7.45 -2.68 -1.00
CA GLU A 50 8.34 -3.81 -1.30
C GLU A 50 9.68 -3.67 -0.57
N GLU A 51 10.31 -2.49 -0.63
CA GLU A 51 11.57 -2.22 0.08
C GLU A 51 11.41 -2.27 1.61
N ARG A 52 10.31 -1.70 2.14
CA ARG A 52 10.08 -1.62 3.59
C ARG A 52 9.90 -2.99 4.23
N PHE A 53 9.17 -3.87 3.57
CA PHE A 53 8.80 -5.18 4.12
C PHE A 53 9.59 -6.34 3.50
N GLY A 54 10.38 -6.08 2.46
CA GLY A 54 11.12 -7.11 1.73
C GLY A 54 10.21 -8.07 0.95
N ILE A 55 9.00 -7.65 0.59
CA ILE A 55 7.99 -8.46 -0.12
C ILE A 55 7.97 -8.14 -1.62
N THR A 56 7.27 -8.97 -2.39
CA THR A 56 6.92 -8.67 -3.78
C THR A 56 5.42 -8.46 -3.88
N VAL A 57 5.01 -7.33 -4.42
CA VAL A 57 3.61 -6.99 -4.61
C VAL A 57 3.21 -7.34 -6.05
N PRO A 58 2.22 -8.23 -6.26
CA PRO A 58 1.78 -8.63 -7.60
C PRO A 58 0.90 -7.53 -8.21
N PHE A 59 1.52 -6.44 -8.66
CA PHE A 59 0.84 -5.31 -9.29
C PHE A 59 1.25 -5.17 -10.76
N ASN A 60 0.27 -5.11 -11.65
CA ASN A 60 0.48 -4.85 -13.08
C ASN A 60 -0.29 -3.61 -13.53
N ALA A 61 0.42 -2.49 -13.70
CA ALA A 61 -0.15 -1.23 -14.16
C ALA A 61 -0.79 -1.28 -15.55
N ASN A 62 -0.46 -2.29 -16.37
CA ASN A 62 -1.00 -2.43 -17.73
C ASN A 62 -2.31 -3.23 -17.80
N THR A 63 -2.69 -3.92 -16.72
CA THR A 63 -3.89 -4.77 -16.68
C THR A 63 -4.75 -4.45 -15.44
N PRO A 64 -5.34 -3.23 -15.36
CA PRO A 64 -6.06 -2.79 -14.17
C PRO A 64 -7.34 -3.60 -13.87
N ASP A 65 -7.93 -4.26 -14.87
CA ASP A 65 -9.10 -5.14 -14.72
C ASP A 65 -8.79 -6.52 -14.12
N GLN A 66 -7.51 -6.84 -13.88
CA GLN A 66 -7.07 -8.04 -13.16
C GLN A 66 -6.16 -7.67 -11.99
N PRO A 67 -6.69 -7.01 -10.95
CA PRO A 67 -5.89 -6.67 -9.79
C PRO A 67 -5.60 -7.96 -9.02
N GLU A 68 -4.40 -8.51 -9.19
CA GLU A 68 -3.83 -9.51 -8.28
C GLU A 68 -3.54 -8.91 -6.89
N PHE A 69 -3.52 -7.57 -6.82
CA PHE A 69 -3.37 -6.76 -5.61
C PHE A 69 -4.44 -5.66 -5.59
N ASP A 70 -5.24 -5.63 -4.52
CA ASP A 70 -6.37 -4.70 -4.39
C ASP A 70 -5.89 -3.30 -3.97
N ILE A 71 -6.00 -2.33 -4.89
CA ILE A 71 -5.62 -0.93 -4.70
C ILE A 71 -6.83 0.01 -4.58
N SER A 72 -8.03 -0.54 -4.35
CA SER A 72 -9.27 0.24 -4.34
C SER A 72 -9.32 1.28 -3.22
N SER A 73 -8.67 0.99 -2.09
CA SER A 73 -8.56 1.89 -0.94
C SER A 73 -7.30 1.62 -0.12
N VAL A 74 -6.93 2.55 0.74
CA VAL A 74 -5.81 2.39 1.69
C VAL A 74 -5.99 1.14 2.56
N GLY A 75 -7.22 0.88 3.03
CA GLY A 75 -7.52 -0.31 3.82
C GLY A 75 -7.34 -1.63 3.05
N ALA A 76 -7.65 -1.64 1.76
CA ALA A 76 -7.43 -2.80 0.90
C ALA A 76 -5.93 -3.08 0.74
N ILE A 77 -5.15 -2.04 0.44
CA ILE A 77 -3.69 -2.12 0.31
C ILE A 77 -3.06 -2.67 1.60
N ILE A 78 -3.42 -2.11 2.76
CA ILE A 78 -2.93 -2.60 4.06
C ILE A 78 -3.25 -4.08 4.22
N SER A 79 -4.48 -4.50 3.93
CA SER A 79 -4.91 -5.89 4.08
C SER A 79 -4.15 -6.84 3.17
N GLU A 80 -3.82 -6.43 1.95
CA GLU A 80 -3.02 -7.22 1.02
C GLU A 80 -1.55 -7.30 1.46
N VAL A 81 -0.96 -6.20 1.91
CA VAL A 81 0.42 -6.19 2.45
C VAL A 81 0.52 -7.09 3.68
N GLU A 82 -0.43 -7.01 4.62
CA GLU A 82 -0.48 -7.90 5.78
C GLU A 82 -0.47 -9.38 5.38
N LYS A 83 -1.24 -9.75 4.34
CA LYS A 83 -1.27 -11.13 3.82
C LYS A 83 0.07 -11.54 3.23
N LEU A 84 0.73 -10.66 2.48
CA LEU A 84 2.03 -10.94 1.86
C LEU A 84 3.13 -11.10 2.92
N VAL A 85 3.19 -10.19 3.90
CA VAL A 85 4.14 -10.27 5.02
C VAL A 85 3.91 -11.55 5.84
N ALA A 86 2.66 -11.88 6.13
CA ALA A 86 2.34 -13.11 6.86
C ALA A 86 2.73 -14.39 6.10
N ARG A 87 2.60 -14.40 4.76
CA ARG A 87 3.02 -15.54 3.92
C ARG A 87 4.53 -15.68 3.85
N GLN A 88 5.28 -14.58 3.86
CA GLN A 88 6.74 -14.61 3.81
C GLN A 88 7.36 -15.07 5.14
N ALA A 89 6.69 -14.77 6.27
CA ALA A 89 7.13 -15.15 7.60
C ALA A 89 6.75 -16.61 8.01
N ALA A 90 6.05 -17.34 7.13
CA ALA A 90 5.61 -18.72 7.35
C ALA A 90 6.59 -19.73 6.74
#